data_AF-A0A3Q9RLN8-F1
#
_entry.id   AF-A0A3Q9RLN8-F1
#
_cell.length_a   1.000
_cell.length_b   1.000
_cell.length_c   1.000
_cell.angle_alpha   90.00
_cell.angle_beta   90.00
_cell.angle_gamma   90.00
#
_symmetry.space_group_name_H-M   'P 1'
#
loop_
_entity.id
_entity.type
_entity.pdbx_description
1 polymer ?
#
loop_
_entity_poly.entity_id
_entity_poly.type
_entity_poly.pdbx_seq_one_letter_code
_entity_poly.pdbx_strand_id
1 'polypeptide(L)'
;MTQLNQQLLLPEVAQSVQQAVKQAQSSTSEQQMQQAQQAVQQAHQQLQSIQPSTLQEQQQLEQLQQDVQKAYQKLQLESQQLLQAQQLVQTENQHLQQAQQQLKKEQQDVQQAQQEFQQAQAIATAYQNSHQP
;
A
#
# COMPACT_ATOMS: atom_id res chain seq x y z
N MET A 1 -1.30 17.36 -44.91
CA MET A 1 -1.31 18.02 -43.59
C MET A 1 -1.20 17.03 -42.41
N THR A 2 -0.87 15.75 -42.63
CA THR A 2 -0.87 14.70 -41.59
C THR A 2 0.46 14.48 -40.87
N GLN A 3 1.58 14.93 -41.45
CA GLN A 3 2.92 14.72 -40.84
C GLN A 3 3.15 15.53 -39.55
N LEU A 4 2.60 16.75 -39.46
CA LEU A 4 2.85 17.63 -38.31
C LEU A 4 2.25 17.09 -37.00
N ASN A 5 1.13 16.36 -37.08
CA ASN A 5 0.46 15.81 -35.90
C ASN A 5 1.19 14.59 -35.30
N GLN A 6 1.81 13.74 -36.12
CA GLN A 6 2.47 12.53 -35.61
C GLN A 6 3.80 12.83 -34.90
N GLN A 7 4.49 13.90 -35.29
CA GLN A 7 5.74 14.32 -34.68
C GLN A 7 5.57 14.91 -33.27
N LEU A 8 4.37 15.41 -32.95
CA LEU A 8 3.99 15.90 -31.61
C LEU A 8 3.38 14.81 -30.70
N LEU A 9 2.87 13.72 -31.28
CA LEU A 9 2.19 12.65 -30.53
C LEU A 9 3.13 11.76 -29.72
N LEU A 10 4.30 11.40 -30.26
CA LEU A 10 5.26 10.51 -29.56
C LEU A 10 5.76 11.11 -28.23
N PRO A 11 6.19 12.39 -28.16
CA PRO A 11 6.62 13.01 -26.90
C PRO A 11 5.49 13.15 -25.88
N GLU A 12 4.27 13.42 -26.34
CA GLU A 12 3.10 13.60 -25.46
C GLU A 12 2.71 12.28 -24.79
N VAL A 13 2.64 11.18 -25.55
CA VAL A 13 2.38 9.85 -25.00
C VAL A 13 3.49 9.44 -24.02
N ALA A 14 4.75 9.73 -24.35
CA ALA A 14 5.88 9.46 -23.45
C ALA A 14 5.74 10.20 -22.11
N GLN A 15 5.38 11.49 -22.15
CA GLN A 15 5.18 12.29 -20.96
C GLN A 15 3.98 11.80 -20.13
N SER A 16 2.85 11.49 -20.78
CA SER A 16 1.67 10.97 -20.08
C SER A 16 1.97 9.65 -19.37
N VAL A 17 2.68 8.73 -20.02
CA VAL A 17 3.11 7.46 -19.40
C VAL A 17 4.05 7.72 -18.23
N GLN A 18 5.02 8.61 -18.39
CA GLN A 18 5.96 8.92 -17.33
C GLN A 18 5.30 9.60 -16.12
N GLN A 19 4.30 10.45 -16.35
CA GLN A 19 3.49 11.04 -15.29
C GLN A 19 2.63 9.99 -14.60
N ALA A 20 1.95 9.11 -15.34
CA ALA A 20 1.14 8.04 -14.79
C ALA A 20 1.98 7.12 -13.89
N VAL A 21 3.18 6.73 -14.33
CA VAL A 21 4.12 5.93 -13.54
C VAL A 21 4.54 6.69 -12.28
N LYS A 22 4.93 7.96 -12.38
CA LYS A 22 5.32 8.75 -11.19
C LYS A 22 4.20 8.87 -10.17
N GLN A 23 2.97 9.13 -10.61
CA GLN A 23 1.80 9.23 -9.74
C GLN A 23 1.54 7.92 -9.01
N ALA A 24 1.62 6.79 -9.71
CA ALA A 24 1.51 5.46 -9.14
C ALA A 24 2.60 5.15 -8.10
N GLN A 25 3.86 5.50 -8.39
CA GLN A 25 4.97 5.27 -7.47
C GLN A 25 4.84 6.05 -6.15
N SER A 26 4.23 7.24 -6.20
CA SER A 26 3.94 8.04 -5.01
C SER A 26 2.61 7.69 -4.33
N SER A 27 1.82 6.79 -4.93
CA SER A 27 0.49 6.45 -4.46
C SER A 27 0.54 5.42 -3.32
N THR A 28 -0.31 5.63 -2.32
CA THR A 28 -0.64 4.61 -1.32
C THR A 28 -2.04 4.01 -1.55
N SER A 29 -2.69 4.37 -2.65
CA SER A 29 -4.06 3.99 -2.99
C SER A 29 -4.12 3.09 -4.22
N GLU A 30 -4.90 2.02 -4.12
CA GLU A 30 -5.19 1.10 -5.23
C GLU A 30 -5.87 1.82 -6.40
N GLN A 31 -6.72 2.80 -6.13
CA GLN A 31 -7.45 3.54 -7.16
C GLN A 31 -6.49 4.31 -8.07
N GLN A 32 -5.51 5.00 -7.50
CA GLN A 32 -4.49 5.74 -8.27
C GLN A 32 -3.59 4.79 -9.06
N MET A 33 -3.24 3.63 -8.49
CA MET A 33 -2.51 2.57 -9.19
C MET A 33 -3.30 2.04 -10.40
N GLN A 34 -4.60 1.84 -10.24
CA GLN A 34 -5.47 1.36 -11.30
C GLN A 34 -5.66 2.41 -12.41
N GLN A 35 -5.77 3.69 -12.05
CA GLN A 35 -5.79 4.79 -13.01
C GLN A 35 -4.49 4.86 -13.81
N ALA A 36 -3.34 4.71 -13.17
CA ALA A 36 -2.05 4.68 -13.85
C ALA A 36 -1.94 3.49 -14.82
N GLN A 37 -2.39 2.30 -14.42
CA GLN A 37 -2.42 1.13 -15.31
C GLN A 37 -3.31 1.38 -16.54
N GLN A 38 -4.49 1.97 -16.35
CA GLN A 38 -5.38 2.33 -17.46
C GLN A 38 -4.72 3.35 -18.40
N ALA A 39 -4.08 4.39 -17.86
CA ALA A 39 -3.39 5.40 -18.65
C ALA A 39 -2.26 4.80 -19.50
N VAL A 40 -1.44 3.92 -18.90
CA VAL A 40 -0.36 3.22 -19.62
C VAL A 40 -0.91 2.26 -20.67
N GLN A 41 -2.04 1.59 -20.40
CA GLN A 41 -2.69 0.71 -21.38
C GLN A 41 -3.27 1.50 -22.57
N GLN A 42 -3.89 2.66 -22.31
CA GLN A 42 -4.38 3.55 -23.36
C GLN A 42 -3.22 4.09 -24.20
N ALA A 43 -2.13 4.51 -23.58
CA ALA A 43 -0.91 4.92 -24.27
C ALA A 43 -0.37 3.81 -25.19
N HIS A 44 -0.36 2.56 -24.71
CA HIS A 44 0.05 1.42 -25.53
C HIS A 44 -0.82 1.25 -26.79
N GLN A 45 -2.15 1.36 -26.64
CA GLN A 45 -3.08 1.29 -27.77
C GLN A 45 -2.87 2.45 -28.76
N GLN A 46 -2.65 3.67 -28.25
CA GLN A 46 -2.38 4.84 -29.08
C GLN A 46 -1.11 4.63 -29.91
N LEU A 47 -0.02 4.16 -29.31
CA LEU A 47 1.22 3.88 -30.03
C LEU A 47 1.07 2.80 -31.10
N GLN A 48 0.22 1.80 -30.89
CA GLN A 48 -0.03 0.76 -31.92
C GLN A 48 -0.72 1.31 -33.17
N SER A 49 -1.42 2.44 -33.06
CA SER A 49 -2.13 3.07 -34.18
C SER A 49 -1.29 4.06 -34.99
N ILE A 50 -0.09 4.41 -34.50
CA ILE A 50 0.81 5.37 -35.16
C ILE A 50 1.47 4.69 -36.37
N GLN A 51 1.45 5.35 -37.52
CA GLN A 51 2.16 4.91 -38.72
C GLN A 51 3.35 5.82 -38.97
N PRO A 52 4.59 5.37 -38.70
CA PRO A 52 5.78 6.20 -38.85
C PRO A 52 6.00 6.56 -40.33
N SER A 53 6.40 7.81 -40.60
CA SER A 53 6.63 8.32 -41.95
C SER A 53 8.11 8.25 -42.35
N THR A 54 8.98 8.05 -41.36
CA THR A 54 10.44 8.02 -41.51
C THR A 54 11.02 6.87 -40.70
N LEU A 55 12.23 6.42 -41.07
CA LEU A 55 12.96 5.40 -40.32
C LEU A 55 13.24 5.85 -38.87
N GLN A 56 13.49 7.14 -38.66
CA GLN A 56 13.75 7.71 -37.34
C GLN A 56 12.49 7.68 -36.46
N GLU A 57 11.33 8.04 -37.00
CA GLU A 57 10.04 7.92 -36.28
C GLU A 57 9.72 6.46 -35.96
N GLN A 58 10.04 5.52 -36.86
CA GLN A 58 9.84 4.10 -36.62
C GLN A 58 10.68 3.60 -35.44
N GLN A 59 11.97 3.94 -35.40
CA GLN A 59 12.85 3.57 -34.27
C GLN A 59 12.37 4.21 -32.95
N GLN A 60 11.95 5.47 -32.98
CA GLN A 60 11.40 6.13 -31.79
C GLN A 60 10.12 5.47 -31.31
N LEU A 61 9.22 5.10 -32.22
CA LEU A 61 7.97 4.42 -31.89
C LEU A 61 8.23 3.05 -31.26
N GLU A 62 9.12 2.24 -31.84
CA GLU A 62 9.51 0.93 -31.30
C GLU A 62 10.09 1.05 -29.88
N GLN A 63 10.98 2.02 -29.67
CA GLN A 63 11.54 2.31 -28.35
C GLN A 63 10.44 2.69 -27.35
N LEU A 64 9.52 3.58 -27.75
CA LEU A 64 8.44 4.04 -26.87
C LEU A 64 7.48 2.91 -26.51
N GLN A 65 7.12 2.06 -27.48
CA GLN A 65 6.28 0.88 -27.23
C GLN A 65 6.96 -0.06 -26.21
N GLN A 66 8.27 -0.27 -26.34
CA GLN A 66 9.03 -1.09 -25.40
C GLN A 66 9.06 -0.48 -23.99
N ASP A 67 9.21 0.84 -23.89
CA ASP A 67 9.24 1.55 -22.61
C ASP A 67 7.87 1.58 -21.93
N VAL A 68 6.79 1.73 -22.69
CA VAL A 68 5.41 1.58 -22.19
C VAL A 68 5.16 0.17 -21.68
N GLN A 69 5.64 -0.86 -22.39
CA GLN A 69 5.50 -2.25 -21.96
C GLN A 69 6.24 -2.50 -20.63
N LYS A 70 7.45 -1.97 -20.47
CA LYS A 70 8.22 -2.05 -19.21
C LYS A 70 7.51 -1.29 -18.08
N ALA A 71 6.99 -0.10 -18.35
CA ALA A 71 6.23 0.69 -17.39
C ALA A 71 4.99 -0.07 -16.89
N TYR A 72 4.27 -0.71 -17.81
CA TYR A 72 3.09 -1.53 -17.47
C TYR A 72 3.45 -2.70 -16.55
N GLN A 73 4.51 -3.46 -16.88
CA GLN A 73 4.98 -4.57 -16.04
C GLN A 73 5.39 -4.10 -14.64
N LYS A 74 6.07 -2.94 -14.56
CA LYS A 74 6.45 -2.35 -13.27
C LYS A 74 5.22 -1.97 -12.44
N LEU A 75 4.22 -1.34 -13.05
CA LEU A 75 2.96 -1.02 -12.38
C LEU A 75 2.20 -2.25 -11.90
N GLN A 76 2.25 -3.37 -12.62
CA GLN A 76 1.63 -4.62 -12.15
C GLN A 76 2.34 -5.15 -10.90
N LEU A 77 3.68 -5.10 -10.87
CA LEU A 77 4.45 -5.53 -9.71
C LEU A 77 4.17 -4.65 -8.48
N GLU A 78 4.22 -3.32 -8.65
CA GLU A 78 3.93 -2.37 -7.57
C GLU A 78 2.48 -2.55 -7.05
N SER A 79 1.54 -2.91 -7.93
CA SER A 79 0.13 -3.16 -7.54
C SER A 79 0.00 -4.39 -6.66
N GLN A 80 0.73 -5.45 -6.99
CA GLN A 80 0.75 -6.66 -6.19
C GLN A 80 1.38 -6.40 -4.82
N GLN A 81 2.47 -5.66 -4.78
CA GLN A 81 3.16 -5.29 -3.52
C GLN A 81 2.25 -4.44 -2.63
N LEU A 82 1.53 -3.47 -3.21
CA LEU A 82 0.58 -2.65 -2.47
C LEU A 82 -0.55 -3.50 -1.85
N LEU A 83 -1.09 -4.46 -2.61
CA LEU A 83 -2.12 -5.37 -2.10
C LEU A 83 -1.60 -6.23 -0.94
N GLN A 84 -0.39 -6.78 -1.07
CA GLN A 84 0.24 -7.57 0.00
C GLN A 84 0.47 -6.72 1.27
N ALA A 85 0.97 -5.49 1.11
CA ALA A 85 1.18 -4.57 2.23
C ALA A 85 -0.14 -4.24 2.95
N GLN A 86 -1.23 -4.02 2.21
CA GLN A 86 -2.55 -3.78 2.80
C GLN A 86 -3.06 -4.99 3.60
N GLN A 87 -2.88 -6.21 3.08
CA GLN A 87 -3.26 -7.43 3.81
C GLN A 87 -2.46 -7.61 5.10
N LEU A 88 -1.16 -7.31 5.06
CA LEU A 88 -0.31 -7.33 6.26
C LEU A 88 -0.80 -6.32 7.29
N VAL A 89 -1.08 -5.08 6.89
CA VAL A 89 -1.61 -4.05 7.80
C VAL A 89 -2.94 -4.47 8.43
N GLN A 90 -3.83 -5.10 7.66
CA GLN A 90 -5.10 -5.61 8.20
C GLN A 90 -4.86 -6.71 9.24
N THR A 91 -3.94 -7.62 8.98
CA THR A 91 -3.60 -8.73 9.89
C THR A 91 -3.00 -8.20 11.18
N GLU A 92 -2.04 -7.29 11.09
CA GLU A 92 -1.40 -6.67 12.26
C GLU A 92 -2.40 -5.84 13.09
N ASN A 93 -3.37 -5.19 12.45
CA ASN A 93 -4.45 -4.52 13.19
C ASN A 93 -5.32 -5.51 13.98
N GLN A 94 -5.62 -6.69 13.41
CA GLN A 94 -6.37 -7.72 14.14
C GLN A 94 -5.56 -8.26 15.32
N HIS A 95 -4.26 -8.53 15.13
CA HIS A 95 -3.37 -8.95 16.22
C HIS A 95 -3.29 -7.88 17.33
N LEU A 96 -3.18 -6.60 16.96
CA LEU A 96 -3.16 -5.50 17.90
C LEU A 96 -4.45 -5.43 18.72
N GLN A 97 -5.61 -5.58 18.09
CA GLN A 97 -6.90 -5.59 18.78
C GLN A 97 -7.00 -6.76 19.77
N GLN A 98 -6.53 -7.95 19.39
CA GLN A 98 -6.50 -9.12 20.28
C GLN A 98 -5.57 -8.87 21.48
N ALA A 99 -4.37 -8.34 21.24
CA ALA A 99 -3.42 -8.01 22.30
C ALA A 99 -3.99 -6.96 23.27
N GLN A 100 -4.69 -5.95 22.77
CA GLN A 100 -5.37 -4.95 23.60
C GLN A 100 -6.48 -5.57 24.46
N GLN A 101 -7.25 -6.50 23.91
CA GLN A 101 -8.28 -7.22 24.68
C GLN A 101 -7.65 -8.09 25.78
N GLN A 102 -6.56 -8.78 25.47
CA GLN A 102 -5.83 -9.60 26.43
C GLN A 102 -5.26 -8.74 27.57
N LEU A 103 -4.59 -7.64 27.23
CA LEU A 103 -4.07 -6.69 28.21
C LEU A 103 -5.17 -6.17 29.15
N LYS A 104 -6.36 -5.87 28.62
CA LYS A 104 -7.49 -5.43 29.45
C LYS A 104 -7.92 -6.49 30.45
N LYS A 105 -7.93 -7.77 30.07
CA LYS A 105 -8.24 -8.88 30.99
C LYS A 105 -7.19 -8.99 32.08
N GLU A 106 -5.91 -8.99 31.70
CA GLU A 106 -4.81 -9.07 32.67
C GLU A 106 -4.82 -7.90 33.65
N GLN A 107 -5.18 -6.69 33.21
CA GLN A 107 -5.36 -5.55 34.11
C GLN A 107 -6.49 -5.78 35.13
N GLN A 108 -7.60 -6.39 34.70
CA GLN A 108 -8.70 -6.75 35.61
C GLN A 108 -8.26 -7.84 36.61
N ASP A 109 -7.55 -8.85 36.14
CA ASP A 109 -7.03 -9.94 36.98
C ASP A 109 -6.06 -9.41 38.04
N VAL A 110 -5.16 -8.49 37.66
CA VAL A 110 -4.24 -7.82 38.60
C VAL A 110 -5.01 -7.00 39.62
N GLN A 111 -6.05 -6.28 39.21
CA GLN A 111 -6.87 -5.50 40.13
C GLN A 111 -7.59 -6.40 41.14
N GLN A 112 -8.11 -7.54 40.71
CA GLN A 112 -8.73 -8.51 41.59
C GLN A 112 -7.71 -9.11 42.57
N ALA A 113 -6.55 -9.54 42.08
CA ALA A 113 -5.49 -10.09 42.93
C ALA A 113 -5.01 -9.08 43.99
N GLN A 114 -4.95 -7.79 43.66
CA GLN A 114 -4.64 -6.73 44.63
C GLN A 114 -5.72 -6.62 45.72
N GLN A 115 -7.00 -6.73 45.38
CA GLN A 115 -8.09 -6.72 46.36
C GLN A 115 -8.02 -7.93 47.29
N GLU A 116 -7.80 -9.12 46.73
CA GLU A 116 -7.65 -10.36 47.51
C GLU A 116 -6.45 -10.29 48.45
N PHE A 117 -5.32 -9.77 47.97
CA PHE A 117 -4.12 -9.55 48.80
C PHE A 117 -4.40 -8.60 49.97
N GLN A 118 -5.07 -7.47 49.73
CA GLN A 118 -5.43 -6.52 50.79
C GLN A 118 -6.35 -7.14 51.84
N GLN A 119 -7.33 -7.94 51.43
CA GLN A 119 -8.20 -8.67 52.35
C GLN A 119 -7.42 -9.68 53.19
N ALA A 120 -6.56 -10.49 52.57
CA ALA A 120 -5.73 -11.46 53.27
C ALA A 120 -4.79 -10.78 54.28
N GLN A 121 -4.19 -9.64 53.90
CA GLN A 121 -3.36 -8.84 54.79
C GLN A 121 -4.15 -8.34 56.00
N ALA A 122 -5.35 -7.78 55.79
CA ALA A 122 -6.20 -7.29 56.87
C ALA A 122 -6.57 -8.40 57.87
N ILE A 123 -6.89 -9.60 57.37
CA ILE A 123 -7.18 -10.78 58.20
C ILE A 123 -5.94 -11.18 59.02
N ALA A 124 -4.76 -11.25 58.38
CA ALA A 124 -3.52 -11.59 59.06
C ALA A 124 -3.17 -10.61 60.17
N THR A 125 -3.32 -9.30 59.93
CA THR A 125 -3.10 -8.25 60.94
C THR A 125 -4.09 -8.36 62.10
N ALA A 126 -5.38 -8.61 61.83
CA ALA A 126 -6.38 -8.80 62.88
C ALA A 126 -6.06 -10.04 63.74
N TYR A 127 -5.61 -11.13 63.12
CA TYR A 127 -5.18 -12.32 63.85
C TYR A 127 -3.96 -12.04 64.74
N GLN A 128 -2.95 -11.34 64.24
CA GLN A 128 -1.78 -10.94 65.04
C GLN A 128 -2.17 -10.09 66.25
N ASN A 129 -3.02 -9.07 66.06
CA ASN A 129 -3.43 -8.17 67.13
C ASN A 129 -4.28 -8.87 68.21
N SER A 130 -5.06 -9.87 67.84
CA SER A 130 -5.89 -10.66 68.78
C SER A 130 -5.12 -11.70 69.60
N HIS A 131 -3.85 -11.95 69.27
CA HIS A 131 -2.98 -12.93 69.93
C HIS A 131 -1.70 -12.30 70.51
N GLN A 132 -1.65 -10.97 70.65
CA GLN A 132 -0.62 -10.30 71.45
C GLN A 132 -0.98 -10.39 72.94
N PRO A 133 -0.06 -10.84 73.81
CA PRO A 133 -0.28 -10.97 75.26
C PRO A 133 -0.43 -9.64 75.99
#